data_AF-A0A5A9ZU57-F1
#
_entry.id   AF-A0A5A9ZU57-F1
#
_cell.length_a   1.000
_cell.length_b   1.000
_cell.length_c   1.000
_cell.angle_alpha   90.00
_cell.angle_beta   90.00
_cell.angle_gamma   90.00
#
_symmetry.space_group_name_H-M   'P 1'
#
loop_
_entity.id
_entity.type
_entity.pdbx_description
1 polymer ?
#
loop_
_entity_poly.entity_id
_entity_poly.type
_entity_poly.pdbx_seq_one_letter_code
_entity_poly.pdbx_strand_id
1 'polypeptide(L)'
;MKPVKADGPGYRHCAAGRQMVRSAATNPHRSRWQACARWQAVRHDAARRLSRGMIRVLITALIAAPGLAAAQTLDIQPVAQGIWALVGPKEQRNPENLGNNATFGVVVTDDGVVLIDPGGSWQGAAMIDATIDTITDQPVTHVINTGGQDHRWLGNGYWQAQGATILASKAAIEDQQDRGSMQMSNLSQLIGDGLEGTMPSHADVTFETKHTLATGGVTFEIMHFGQAHTPGDSLVWLADHDVMFTGDIVYVDRILGVGGQSNVKSWIATFEAMEAFDPGHIVPGHGQATDLSTARRDSYDYLVNLRTRIGALIDAGGDIMDAPGIDQSAWSYLEQFESLAGRNAQTTYEQMEWE
;
A
#
# COMPACT_ATOMS: atom_id res chain seq x y z
N MET A 1 -56.95 45.84 -4.93
CA MET A 1 -57.84 44.66 -5.05
C MET A 1 -57.87 43.92 -3.72
N LYS A 2 -59.05 43.39 -3.36
CA LYS A 2 -59.41 42.83 -2.05
C LYS A 2 -58.74 41.48 -1.71
N PRO A 3 -58.75 41.05 -0.44
CA PRO A 3 -57.83 40.09 0.20
C PRO A 3 -58.48 38.72 0.49
N VAL A 4 -57.70 37.76 1.02
CA VAL A 4 -58.24 36.63 1.79
C VAL A 4 -57.49 36.49 3.13
N LYS A 5 -58.31 36.40 4.19
CA LYS A 5 -58.05 36.29 5.64
C LYS A 5 -57.73 34.82 6.04
N ALA A 6 -56.86 34.57 7.03
CA ALA A 6 -57.16 34.29 8.46
C ALA A 6 -57.96 32.97 8.67
N ASP A 7 -57.77 32.09 9.66
CA ASP A 7 -57.35 32.09 11.08
C ASP A 7 -56.79 30.67 11.37
N GLY A 8 -55.90 30.36 12.33
CA GLY A 8 -56.03 30.48 13.78
C GLY A 8 -55.92 29.08 14.45
N PRO A 9 -55.29 28.91 15.64
CA PRO A 9 -54.81 27.63 16.17
C PRO A 9 -55.70 27.00 17.27
N GLY A 10 -55.50 25.72 17.61
CA GLY A 10 -56.27 25.02 18.65
C GLY A 10 -55.57 23.82 19.29
N TYR A 11 -55.30 23.94 20.60
CA TYR A 11 -54.61 23.08 21.56
C TYR A 11 -55.44 21.91 22.17
N ARG A 12 -54.73 20.99 22.88
CA ARG A 12 -55.14 20.20 24.09
C ARG A 12 -56.12 19.02 23.87
N HIS A 13 -56.16 17.91 24.63
CA HIS A 13 -55.40 17.34 25.76
C HIS A 13 -55.90 15.90 26.01
N CYS A 14 -55.00 15.04 26.53
CA CYS A 14 -55.12 14.09 27.64
C CYS A 14 -56.21 12.98 27.80
N ALA A 15 -55.68 11.93 28.46
CA ALA A 15 -56.29 10.97 29.41
C ALA A 15 -56.92 9.69 28.79
N ALA A 16 -56.46 8.46 29.07
CA ALA A 16 -56.11 7.72 30.30
C ALA A 16 -57.27 6.86 30.85
N GLY A 17 -56.94 5.63 31.29
CA GLY A 17 -57.75 4.77 32.17
C GLY A 17 -58.09 3.41 31.53
N ARG A 18 -57.41 2.29 31.86
CA ARG A 18 -57.46 1.43 33.07
C ARG A 18 -58.74 0.58 33.24
N GLN A 19 -58.56 -0.74 33.31
CA GLN A 19 -59.13 -1.70 34.29
C GLN A 19 -58.54 -3.09 33.96
N MET A 20 -57.65 -3.72 34.74
CA MET A 20 -57.79 -4.39 36.05
C MET A 20 -59.03 -5.29 36.19
N VAL A 21 -58.80 -6.62 36.26
CA VAL A 21 -59.42 -7.53 37.24
C VAL A 21 -58.41 -8.63 37.63
N ARG A 22 -58.38 -8.92 38.93
CA ARG A 22 -57.51 -9.86 39.69
C ARG A 22 -58.14 -11.26 39.82
N SER A 23 -57.34 -12.22 40.30
CA SER A 23 -57.66 -13.31 41.28
C SER A 23 -57.07 -14.65 40.80
N ALA A 24 -55.97 -15.19 41.36
CA ALA A 24 -55.77 -15.84 42.67
C ALA A 24 -56.32 -17.28 42.79
N ALA A 25 -55.36 -18.19 43.00
CA ALA A 25 -55.38 -19.46 43.76
C ALA A 25 -56.27 -20.64 43.30
N THR A 26 -55.64 -21.80 43.05
CA THR A 26 -55.63 -23.00 43.93
C THR A 26 -55.16 -24.26 43.17
N ASN A 27 -54.27 -25.04 43.80
CA ASN A 27 -53.92 -26.42 43.45
C ASN A 27 -54.93 -27.36 44.18
N PRO A 28 -55.35 -28.53 43.66
CA PRO A 28 -54.63 -29.76 44.03
C PRO A 28 -54.78 -31.01 43.09
N HIS A 29 -53.80 -31.93 43.23
CA HIS A 29 -53.91 -33.42 43.25
C HIS A 29 -54.32 -34.22 41.98
N ARG A 30 -53.43 -35.11 41.49
CA ARG A 30 -53.38 -36.61 41.67
C ARG A 30 -53.65 -37.28 40.30
N SER A 31 -53.07 -38.40 39.87
CA SER A 31 -52.16 -39.40 40.44
C SER A 31 -51.85 -40.51 39.41
N ARG A 32 -50.67 -41.14 39.54
CA ARG A 32 -50.35 -42.58 39.33
C ARG A 32 -50.28 -43.11 37.88
N TRP A 33 -49.21 -43.82 37.48
CA TRP A 33 -48.85 -45.17 37.97
C TRP A 33 -47.35 -45.38 38.33
N GLN A 34 -47.13 -46.23 39.35
CA GLN A 34 -45.88 -46.75 39.94
C GLN A 34 -45.49 -48.08 39.23
N ALA A 35 -44.36 -48.77 39.36
CA ALA A 35 -43.37 -48.99 40.44
C ALA A 35 -42.10 -49.65 39.81
N CYS A 36 -40.90 -49.75 40.41
CA CYS A 36 -40.61 -50.57 41.59
C CYS A 36 -39.17 -50.35 42.16
N ALA A 37 -39.13 -50.36 43.50
CA ALA A 37 -38.09 -50.67 44.50
C ALA A 37 -36.64 -50.09 44.43
N ARG A 38 -36.06 -49.33 45.39
CA ARG A 38 -35.87 -49.34 46.87
C ARG A 38 -34.49 -49.90 47.31
N TRP A 39 -33.63 -49.02 47.86
CA TRP A 39 -32.92 -49.11 49.17
C TRP A 39 -31.48 -48.55 49.17
N GLN A 40 -31.22 -47.70 50.17
CA GLN A 40 -29.92 -47.13 50.57
C GLN A 40 -29.19 -48.07 51.54
N ALA A 41 -27.84 -48.09 51.53
CA ALA A 41 -27.00 -48.13 52.74
C ALA A 41 -25.49 -48.06 52.41
N VAL A 42 -24.76 -47.36 53.27
CA VAL A 42 -23.32 -47.12 53.30
C VAL A 42 -22.62 -48.23 54.10
N ARG A 43 -21.43 -48.72 53.67
CA ARG A 43 -20.19 -48.94 54.46
C ARG A 43 -19.13 -49.82 53.74
N HIS A 44 -17.87 -49.51 54.07
CA HIS A 44 -16.56 -50.18 53.86
C HIS A 44 -16.62 -51.73 53.72
N ASP A 45 -15.75 -52.42 52.99
CA ASP A 45 -14.29 -52.53 53.21
C ASP A 45 -13.60 -53.33 52.06
N ALA A 46 -12.27 -53.27 52.03
CA ALA A 46 -11.35 -53.75 51.00
C ALA A 46 -11.21 -55.29 50.84
N ALA A 47 -10.92 -55.76 49.61
CA ALA A 47 -9.92 -56.80 49.34
C ALA A 47 -9.72 -57.11 47.83
N ARG A 48 -8.57 -56.67 47.31
CA ARG A 48 -7.63 -57.34 46.38
C ARG A 48 -8.17 -58.39 45.38
N ARG A 49 -7.95 -58.12 44.08
CA ARG A 49 -7.32 -59.08 43.14
C ARG A 49 -6.67 -58.32 41.97
N LEU A 50 -5.39 -58.60 41.77
CA LEU A 50 -4.54 -58.11 40.69
C LEU A 50 -5.00 -58.70 39.34
N SER A 51 -5.17 -57.86 38.32
CA SER A 51 -4.91 -58.25 36.93
C SER A 51 -4.64 -57.04 36.06
N ARG A 52 -3.36 -56.90 35.69
CA ARG A 52 -2.82 -56.40 34.41
C ARG A 52 -3.79 -55.57 33.55
N GLY A 53 -3.60 -54.25 33.55
CA GLY A 53 -4.14 -53.34 32.54
C GLY A 53 -3.08 -52.32 32.18
N MET A 54 -2.61 -52.36 30.94
CA MET A 54 -1.59 -51.47 30.36
C MET A 54 -1.83 -50.00 30.71
N ILE A 55 -0.83 -49.34 31.28
CA ILE A 55 -0.71 -47.88 31.24
C ILE A 55 -0.44 -47.51 29.78
N ARG A 56 -1.49 -47.15 29.03
CA ARG A 56 -1.35 -46.42 27.77
C ARG A 56 -1.07 -44.97 28.13
N VAL A 57 0.22 -44.61 28.20
CA VAL A 57 0.64 -43.21 28.11
C VAL A 57 0.31 -42.77 26.69
N LEU A 58 -0.79 -42.04 26.51
CA LEU A 58 -1.04 -41.28 25.30
C LEU A 58 -0.07 -40.10 25.30
N ILE A 59 1.08 -40.28 24.68
CA ILE A 59 1.92 -39.17 24.23
C ILE A 59 1.20 -38.62 23.00
N THR A 60 0.38 -37.59 23.20
CA THR A 60 -0.10 -36.76 22.09
C THR A 60 1.12 -35.99 21.59
N ALA A 61 1.80 -36.54 20.57
CA ALA A 61 2.78 -35.78 19.83
C ALA A 61 2.04 -34.62 19.15
N LEU A 62 2.15 -33.42 19.73
CA LEU A 62 1.85 -32.18 19.04
C LEU A 62 2.88 -32.11 17.90
N ILE A 63 2.52 -32.60 16.72
CA ILE A 63 3.24 -32.27 15.51
C ILE A 63 2.92 -30.80 15.28
N ALA A 64 3.76 -29.91 15.83
CA ALA A 64 3.87 -28.56 15.34
C ALA A 64 4.27 -28.72 13.86
N ALA A 65 3.28 -28.61 12.97
CA ALA A 65 3.59 -28.35 11.58
C ALA A 65 4.50 -27.11 11.59
N PRO A 66 5.71 -27.16 11.01
CA PRO A 66 6.41 -25.93 10.72
C PRO A 66 5.46 -25.16 9.81
N GLY A 67 4.87 -24.09 10.34
CA GLY A 67 4.30 -23.08 9.48
C GLY A 67 5.43 -22.70 8.55
N LEU A 68 5.30 -23.05 7.27
CA LEU A 68 6.01 -22.33 6.23
C LEU A 68 5.52 -20.90 6.38
N ALA A 69 6.21 -20.12 7.22
CA ALA A 69 6.18 -18.69 7.10
C ALA A 69 6.69 -18.46 5.69
N ALA A 70 5.75 -18.25 4.76
CA ALA A 70 6.09 -17.65 3.48
C ALA A 70 6.93 -16.42 3.85
N ALA A 71 8.16 -16.35 3.33
CA ALA A 71 8.97 -15.16 3.53
C ALA A 71 8.12 -13.98 3.04
N GLN A 72 7.72 -13.11 3.97
CA GLN A 72 7.02 -11.89 3.60
C GLN A 72 7.99 -11.12 2.72
N THR A 73 7.62 -10.93 1.46
CA THR A 73 8.41 -10.21 0.47
C THR A 73 8.34 -8.70 0.69
N LEU A 74 7.36 -8.23 1.45
CA LEU A 74 7.16 -6.82 1.79
C LEU A 74 7.37 -6.63 3.30
N ASP A 75 8.30 -5.76 3.67
CA ASP A 75 8.51 -5.36 5.06
C ASP A 75 7.50 -4.26 5.44
N ILE A 76 6.76 -4.47 6.54
CA ILE A 76 5.80 -3.48 7.04
C ILE A 76 6.52 -2.50 7.98
N GLN A 77 6.56 -1.23 7.60
CA GLN A 77 7.15 -0.15 8.39
C GLN A 77 6.06 0.84 8.82
N PRO A 78 5.77 0.96 10.13
CA PRO A 78 4.95 2.07 10.64
C PRO A 78 5.66 3.41 10.42
N VAL A 79 4.94 4.40 9.90
CA VAL A 79 5.47 5.74 9.59
C VAL A 79 4.90 6.77 10.55
N ALA A 80 3.57 6.81 10.65
CA ALA A 80 2.83 7.66 11.57
C ALA A 80 1.57 6.91 12.04
N GLN A 81 0.76 7.51 12.91
CA GLN A 81 -0.50 6.89 13.33
C GLN A 81 -1.41 6.65 12.12
N GLY A 82 -1.79 5.39 11.88
CA GLY A 82 -2.64 5.05 10.74
C GLY A 82 -1.92 5.04 9.39
N ILE A 83 -0.59 5.17 9.36
CA ILE A 83 0.19 5.25 8.12
C ILE A 83 1.37 4.27 8.14
N TRP A 84 1.49 3.48 7.08
CA TRP A 84 2.54 2.50 6.89
C TRP A 84 3.18 2.61 5.51
N ALA A 85 4.43 2.16 5.41
CA ALA A 85 5.10 1.83 4.17
C ALA A 85 5.25 0.29 4.07
N LEU A 86 4.87 -0.28 2.94
CA LEU A 86 5.14 -1.67 2.58
C LEU A 86 6.37 -1.67 1.68
N VAL A 87 7.53 -2.04 2.23
CA VAL A 87 8.83 -1.91 1.58
C VAL A 87 9.15 -3.20 0.84
N GLY A 88 9.16 -3.15 -0.49
CA GLY A 88 9.60 -4.25 -1.33
C GLY A 88 11.12 -4.43 -1.37
N PRO A 89 11.60 -5.56 -1.90
CA PRO A 89 13.02 -5.83 -2.00
C PRO A 89 13.69 -4.88 -3.00
N LYS A 90 14.93 -4.51 -2.73
CA LYS A 90 15.70 -3.50 -3.50
C LYS A 90 16.30 -4.06 -4.80
N GLU A 91 16.06 -5.35 -5.05
CA GLU A 91 16.53 -6.05 -6.24
C GLU A 91 15.66 -5.80 -7.47
N GLN A 92 15.95 -6.48 -8.58
CA GLN A 92 15.09 -6.41 -9.76
C GLN A 92 13.78 -7.18 -9.53
N ARG A 93 12.73 -6.81 -10.27
CA ARG A 93 11.51 -7.62 -10.40
C ARG A 93 11.87 -9.05 -10.80
N ASN A 94 11.25 -10.01 -10.13
CA ASN A 94 11.51 -11.44 -10.32
C ASN A 94 10.24 -12.24 -9.99
N PRO A 95 10.22 -13.56 -10.25
CA PRO A 95 9.04 -14.39 -9.98
C PRO A 95 8.63 -14.39 -8.50
N GLU A 96 9.56 -14.18 -7.56
CA GLU A 96 9.29 -14.19 -6.13
C GLU A 96 8.60 -12.91 -5.65
N ASN A 97 9.04 -11.74 -6.12
CA ASN A 97 8.46 -10.44 -5.73
C ASN A 97 7.28 -10.01 -6.62
N LEU A 98 6.97 -10.75 -7.69
CA LEU A 98 5.82 -10.53 -8.57
C LEU A 98 5.75 -9.11 -9.16
N GLY A 99 6.90 -8.45 -9.31
CA GLY A 99 6.99 -7.07 -9.78
C GLY A 99 6.97 -6.02 -8.67
N ASN A 100 6.81 -6.39 -7.40
CA ASN A 100 6.72 -5.49 -6.26
C ASN A 100 8.09 -5.17 -5.63
N ASN A 101 9.04 -4.70 -6.43
CA ASN A 101 10.36 -4.28 -5.92
C ASN A 101 10.41 -2.81 -5.44
N ALA A 102 9.24 -2.22 -5.20
CA ALA A 102 9.02 -0.82 -4.83
C ALA A 102 8.42 -0.70 -3.42
N THR A 103 8.25 0.53 -2.94
CA THR A 103 7.60 0.84 -1.69
C THR A 103 6.18 1.36 -1.96
N PHE A 104 5.20 0.82 -1.23
CA PHE A 104 3.77 1.12 -1.36
C PHE A 104 3.25 1.75 -0.07
N GLY A 105 2.40 2.76 -0.17
CA GLY A 105 1.88 3.49 0.99
C GLY A 105 0.52 2.96 1.43
N VAL A 106 0.30 2.81 2.73
CA VAL A 106 -1.00 2.39 3.28
C VAL A 106 -1.47 3.42 4.30
N VAL A 107 -2.64 4.01 4.06
CA VAL A 107 -3.26 4.96 4.97
C VAL A 107 -4.64 4.45 5.38
N VAL A 108 -4.78 4.11 6.66
CA VAL A 108 -6.05 3.64 7.23
C VAL A 108 -6.85 4.85 7.72
N THR A 109 -8.02 5.06 7.14
CA THR A 109 -8.94 6.15 7.50
C THR A 109 -10.19 5.60 8.19
N ASP A 110 -11.13 6.45 8.60
CA ASP A 110 -12.43 6.02 9.14
C ASP A 110 -13.36 5.38 8.09
N ASP A 111 -13.12 5.63 6.80
CA ASP A 111 -13.97 5.19 5.68
C ASP A 111 -13.35 4.07 4.83
N GLY A 112 -12.18 3.54 5.23
CA GLY A 112 -11.43 2.53 4.49
C GLY A 112 -9.95 2.87 4.31
N VAL A 113 -9.25 2.04 3.56
CA VAL A 113 -7.82 2.22 3.25
C VAL A 113 -7.65 2.98 1.94
N VAL A 114 -6.74 3.96 1.96
CA VAL A 114 -6.18 4.57 0.75
C VAL A 114 -4.79 3.98 0.53
N LEU A 115 -4.63 3.28 -0.59
CA LEU A 115 -3.38 2.68 -1.02
C LEU A 115 -2.63 3.64 -1.96
N ILE A 116 -1.33 3.78 -1.77
CA ILE A 116 -0.45 4.52 -2.66
C ILE A 116 0.36 3.49 -3.46
N ASP A 117 0.09 3.47 -4.76
CA ASP A 117 0.53 2.51 -5.76
C ASP A 117 -0.01 1.06 -5.61
N PRO A 118 -0.52 0.46 -6.70
CA PRO A 118 -1.27 -0.79 -6.66
C PRO A 118 -0.42 -2.07 -6.68
N GLY A 119 0.89 -1.98 -6.94
CA GLY A 119 1.74 -3.12 -7.28
C GLY A 119 1.93 -3.34 -8.78
N GLY A 120 2.88 -4.23 -9.12
CA GLY A 120 3.34 -4.44 -10.50
C GLY A 120 2.61 -5.49 -11.32
N SER A 121 1.74 -6.26 -10.71
CA SER A 121 0.97 -7.30 -11.38
C SER A 121 -0.31 -7.59 -10.63
N TRP A 122 -1.21 -8.38 -11.21
CA TRP A 122 -2.41 -8.85 -10.51
C TRP A 122 -2.05 -9.65 -9.25
N GLN A 123 -1.08 -10.57 -9.37
CA GLN A 123 -0.63 -11.38 -8.23
C GLN A 123 0.16 -10.55 -7.22
N GLY A 124 0.93 -9.55 -7.68
CA GLY A 124 1.59 -8.57 -6.83
C GLY A 124 0.61 -7.69 -6.06
N ALA A 125 -0.48 -7.25 -6.68
CA ALA A 125 -1.55 -6.54 -6.00
C ALA A 125 -2.23 -7.42 -4.92
N ALA A 126 -2.48 -8.70 -5.21
CA ALA A 126 -3.01 -9.65 -4.23
C ALA A 126 -2.04 -9.89 -3.04
N MET A 127 -0.73 -9.86 -3.28
CA MET A 127 0.29 -9.94 -2.24
C MET A 127 0.26 -8.68 -1.35
N ILE A 128 0.07 -7.50 -1.93
CA ILE A 128 -0.11 -6.24 -1.18
C ILE A 128 -1.40 -6.31 -0.35
N ASP A 129 -2.51 -6.76 -0.93
CA ASP A 129 -3.80 -6.92 -0.23
C ASP A 129 -3.68 -7.84 0.99
N ALA A 130 -3.10 -9.02 0.80
CA ALA A 130 -2.83 -9.95 1.89
C ALA A 130 -1.88 -9.37 2.97
N THR A 131 -1.03 -8.41 2.62
CA THR A 131 -0.18 -7.71 3.58
C THR A 131 -0.99 -6.66 4.35
N ILE A 132 -1.87 -5.91 3.69
CA ILE A 132 -2.79 -4.94 4.29
C ILE A 132 -3.75 -5.62 5.28
N ASP A 133 -4.22 -6.83 4.98
CA ASP A 133 -5.06 -7.65 5.88
C ASP A 133 -4.38 -7.95 7.24
N THR A 134 -3.05 -7.89 7.31
CA THR A 134 -2.32 -8.04 8.59
C THR A 134 -2.29 -6.75 9.43
N ILE A 135 -2.63 -5.61 8.82
CA ILE A 135 -2.65 -4.27 9.42
C ILE A 135 -4.07 -3.90 9.83
N THR A 136 -5.08 -4.21 9.01
CA THR A 136 -6.47 -3.79 9.21
C THR A 136 -7.46 -4.72 8.49
N ASP A 137 -8.69 -4.82 9.00
CA ASP A 137 -9.80 -5.53 8.34
C ASP A 137 -10.60 -4.60 7.37
N GLN A 138 -10.20 -3.34 7.24
CA GLN A 138 -10.89 -2.36 6.39
C GLN A 138 -10.54 -2.57 4.91
N PRO A 139 -11.51 -2.45 3.99
CA PRO A 139 -11.23 -2.61 2.56
C PRO A 139 -10.41 -1.43 2.03
N VAL A 140 -9.60 -1.68 0.99
CA VAL A 140 -9.03 -0.63 0.15
C VAL A 140 -10.15 -0.01 -0.69
N THR A 141 -10.43 1.27 -0.45
CA THR A 141 -11.49 2.01 -1.14
C THR A 141 -10.95 2.91 -2.24
N HIS A 142 -9.68 3.34 -2.12
CA HIS A 142 -9.02 4.19 -3.11
C HIS A 142 -7.58 3.73 -3.33
N VAL A 143 -7.11 3.87 -4.57
CA VAL A 143 -5.70 3.71 -4.91
C VAL A 143 -5.22 4.94 -5.66
N ILE A 144 -4.05 5.46 -5.31
CA ILE A 144 -3.42 6.60 -5.97
C ILE A 144 -2.15 6.13 -6.67
N ASN A 145 -2.09 6.30 -8.00
CA ASN A 145 -0.91 5.97 -8.79
C ASN A 145 0.02 7.18 -8.81
N THR A 146 1.24 7.00 -8.31
CA THR A 146 2.24 8.08 -8.20
C THR A 146 3.12 8.21 -9.44
N GLY A 147 2.93 7.38 -10.48
CA GLY A 147 3.70 7.47 -11.72
C GLY A 147 3.23 6.47 -12.79
N GLY A 148 3.97 6.40 -13.90
CA GLY A 148 3.67 5.51 -15.03
C GLY A 148 4.56 4.27 -15.14
N GLN A 149 5.45 4.03 -14.17
CA GLN A 149 6.27 2.81 -14.10
C GLN A 149 5.41 1.62 -13.68
N ASP A 150 5.64 0.42 -14.24
CA ASP A 150 4.82 -0.79 -14.07
C ASP A 150 4.27 -1.05 -12.65
N HIS A 151 5.12 -1.03 -11.62
CA HIS A 151 4.73 -1.23 -10.22
C HIS A 151 3.84 -0.13 -9.62
N ARG A 152 3.65 0.98 -10.35
CA ARG A 152 2.77 2.09 -10.01
C ARG A 152 1.38 1.97 -10.63
N TRP A 153 1.11 0.98 -11.51
CA TRP A 153 -0.21 0.93 -12.17
C TRP A 153 -0.68 -0.43 -12.68
N LEU A 154 0.20 -1.41 -12.96
CA LEU A 154 -0.25 -2.67 -13.57
C LEU A 154 -1.11 -3.53 -12.63
N GLY A 155 -1.04 -3.28 -11.32
CA GLY A 155 -1.95 -3.87 -10.33
C GLY A 155 -3.37 -3.25 -10.31
N ASN A 156 -3.65 -2.16 -11.04
CA ASN A 156 -4.93 -1.44 -10.96
C ASN A 156 -6.16 -2.34 -11.14
N GLY A 157 -6.11 -3.27 -12.11
CA GLY A 157 -7.23 -4.15 -12.42
C GLY A 157 -7.66 -5.03 -11.25
N TYR A 158 -6.72 -5.41 -10.38
CA TYR A 158 -7.02 -6.16 -9.16
C TYR A 158 -7.90 -5.32 -8.22
N TRP A 159 -7.46 -4.10 -7.91
CA TRP A 159 -8.14 -3.22 -6.96
C TRP A 159 -9.51 -2.76 -7.47
N GLN A 160 -9.65 -2.50 -8.77
CA GLN A 160 -10.95 -2.22 -9.38
C GLN A 160 -11.92 -3.40 -9.25
N ALA A 161 -11.43 -4.64 -9.37
CA ALA A 161 -12.26 -5.83 -9.16
C ALA A 161 -12.73 -5.97 -7.70
N GLN A 162 -11.97 -5.41 -6.75
CA GLN A 162 -12.36 -5.30 -5.33
C GLN A 162 -13.25 -4.08 -5.02
N GLY A 163 -13.49 -3.21 -6.02
CA GLY A 163 -14.35 -2.04 -5.89
C GLY A 163 -13.65 -0.75 -5.47
N ALA A 164 -12.32 -0.71 -5.47
CA ALA A 164 -11.56 0.52 -5.21
C ALA A 164 -11.65 1.49 -6.40
N THR A 165 -11.66 2.79 -6.10
CA THR A 165 -11.56 3.86 -7.11
C THR A 165 -10.09 4.25 -7.30
N ILE A 166 -9.63 4.27 -8.55
CA ILE A 166 -8.23 4.56 -8.87
C ILE A 166 -8.07 6.02 -9.32
N LEU A 167 -7.05 6.71 -8.81
CA LEU A 167 -6.70 8.09 -9.16
C LEU A 167 -5.29 8.17 -9.76
N ALA A 168 -5.13 8.95 -10.84
CA ALA A 168 -3.81 9.22 -11.43
C ALA A 168 -3.77 10.59 -12.11
N SER A 169 -2.56 11.15 -12.27
CA SER A 169 -2.40 12.32 -13.14
C SER A 169 -2.69 11.93 -14.60
N LYS A 170 -3.15 12.88 -15.42
CA LYS A 170 -3.35 12.63 -16.84
C LYS A 170 -2.04 12.28 -17.55
N ALA A 171 -0.95 12.93 -17.18
CA ALA A 171 0.39 12.62 -17.67
C ALA A 171 0.82 11.18 -17.33
N ALA A 172 0.41 10.63 -16.19
CA ALA A 172 0.62 9.22 -15.88
C ALA A 172 -0.19 8.31 -16.79
N ILE A 173 -1.46 8.63 -17.08
CA ILE A 173 -2.27 7.84 -18.02
C ILE A 173 -1.66 7.83 -19.42
N GLU A 174 -1.20 8.99 -19.91
CA GLU A 174 -0.54 9.10 -21.21
C GLU A 174 0.74 8.23 -21.25
N ASP A 175 1.59 8.31 -20.21
CA ASP A 175 2.79 7.46 -20.11
C ASP A 175 2.47 5.94 -20.03
N GLN A 176 1.44 5.58 -19.28
CA GLN A 176 0.98 4.19 -19.16
C GLN A 176 0.50 3.63 -20.51
N GLN A 177 -0.20 4.45 -21.30
CA GLN A 177 -0.66 4.07 -22.64
C GLN A 177 0.52 3.91 -23.60
N ASP A 178 1.45 4.86 -23.59
CA ASP A 178 2.60 4.88 -24.49
C ASP A 178 3.58 3.73 -24.20
N ARG A 179 3.84 3.45 -22.92
CA ARG A 179 4.83 2.44 -22.51
C ARG A 179 4.23 1.09 -22.11
N GLY A 180 2.90 0.96 -22.00
CA GLY A 180 2.26 -0.22 -21.41
C GLY A 180 2.60 -1.54 -22.11
N SER A 181 2.64 -1.57 -23.44
CA SER A 181 3.02 -2.79 -24.19
C SER A 181 4.47 -3.23 -23.91
N MET A 182 5.38 -2.26 -23.82
CA MET A 182 6.79 -2.52 -23.51
C MET A 182 6.95 -2.98 -22.06
N GLN A 183 6.27 -2.33 -21.11
CA GLN A 183 6.29 -2.71 -19.70
C GLN A 183 5.75 -4.13 -19.49
N MET A 184 4.62 -4.48 -20.10
CA MET A 184 4.07 -5.85 -20.05
C MET A 184 5.04 -6.89 -20.62
N SER A 185 5.70 -6.59 -21.74
CA SER A 185 6.66 -7.50 -22.37
C SER A 185 7.92 -7.70 -21.52
N ASN A 186 8.41 -6.63 -20.89
CA ASN A 186 9.55 -6.70 -19.98
C ASN A 186 9.18 -7.48 -18.71
N LEU A 187 8.01 -7.20 -18.15
CA LEU A 187 7.57 -7.85 -16.93
C LEU A 187 7.32 -9.35 -17.16
N SER A 188 6.76 -9.74 -18.32
CA SER A 188 6.61 -11.16 -18.70
C SER A 188 7.93 -11.92 -18.70
N GLN A 189 9.03 -11.29 -19.14
CA GLN A 189 10.36 -11.90 -19.11
C GLN A 189 10.92 -12.01 -17.69
N LEU A 190 10.57 -11.06 -16.81
CA LEU A 190 11.12 -10.98 -15.45
C LEU A 190 10.37 -11.88 -14.46
N ILE A 191 9.04 -11.96 -14.55
CA ILE A 191 8.21 -12.65 -13.54
C ILE A 191 7.50 -13.90 -14.08
N GLY A 192 7.55 -14.15 -15.40
CA GLY A 192 6.96 -15.34 -16.02
C GLY A 192 5.48 -15.51 -15.69
N ASP A 193 5.13 -16.67 -15.13
CA ASP A 193 3.76 -17.03 -14.71
C ASP A 193 3.19 -16.08 -13.64
N GLY A 194 4.04 -15.32 -12.94
CA GLY A 194 3.62 -14.27 -12.01
C GLY A 194 2.80 -13.14 -12.67
N LEU A 195 2.85 -13.03 -14.01
CA LEU A 195 2.07 -12.07 -14.77
C LEU A 195 0.62 -12.54 -15.04
N GLU A 196 0.29 -13.82 -14.78
CA GLU A 196 -1.04 -14.36 -15.06
C GLU A 196 -2.16 -13.51 -14.44
N GLY A 197 -3.17 -13.17 -15.25
CA GLY A 197 -4.29 -12.30 -14.86
C GLY A 197 -4.00 -10.80 -14.96
N THR A 198 -2.74 -10.38 -15.14
CA THR A 198 -2.38 -8.97 -15.27
C THR A 198 -2.78 -8.45 -16.64
N MET A 199 -3.69 -7.49 -16.65
CA MET A 199 -4.08 -6.73 -17.83
C MET A 199 -3.97 -5.24 -17.52
N PRO A 200 -3.38 -4.42 -18.41
CA PRO A 200 -3.39 -2.98 -18.27
C PRO A 200 -4.78 -2.42 -17.96
N SER A 201 -4.89 -1.70 -16.85
CA SER A 201 -6.09 -0.96 -16.48
C SER A 201 -5.72 0.43 -15.95
N HIS A 202 -6.47 1.44 -16.36
CA HIS A 202 -6.17 2.84 -16.09
C HIS A 202 -7.06 3.42 -14.98
N ALA A 203 -6.69 4.60 -14.48
CA ALA A 203 -7.40 5.25 -13.39
C ALA A 203 -8.84 5.66 -13.78
N ASP A 204 -9.74 5.59 -12.79
CA ASP A 204 -11.15 6.00 -12.92
C ASP A 204 -11.30 7.53 -12.84
N VAL A 205 -10.43 8.16 -12.04
CA VAL A 205 -10.37 9.62 -11.85
C VAL A 205 -9.02 10.12 -12.28
N THR A 206 -9.01 11.17 -13.11
CA THR A 206 -7.79 11.82 -13.57
C THR A 206 -7.75 13.29 -13.16
N PHE A 207 -6.55 13.82 -13.02
CA PHE A 207 -6.30 15.25 -12.77
C PHE A 207 -5.11 15.74 -13.59
N GLU A 208 -5.08 17.04 -13.91
CA GLU A 208 -3.99 17.63 -14.68
C GLU A 208 -2.77 17.90 -13.79
N THR A 209 -2.93 18.72 -12.74
CA THR A 209 -1.81 19.14 -11.87
C THR A 209 -2.02 18.90 -10.38
N LYS A 210 -3.26 19.05 -9.88
CA LYS A 210 -3.59 18.82 -8.47
C LYS A 210 -4.95 18.15 -8.31
N HIS A 211 -5.06 17.27 -7.33
CA HIS A 211 -6.31 16.72 -6.84
C HIS A 211 -6.31 16.70 -5.30
N THR A 212 -7.49 16.82 -4.70
CA THR A 212 -7.66 16.67 -3.25
C THR A 212 -8.70 15.60 -3.00
N LEU A 213 -8.28 14.51 -2.38
CA LEU A 213 -9.16 13.45 -1.88
C LEU A 213 -9.31 13.65 -0.37
N ALA A 214 -10.55 13.77 0.11
CA ALA A 214 -10.86 13.80 1.54
C ALA A 214 -11.77 12.62 1.87
N THR A 215 -11.30 11.71 2.72
CA THR A 215 -12.01 10.48 3.09
C THR A 215 -11.63 10.04 4.50
N GLY A 216 -12.60 9.59 5.29
CA GLY A 216 -12.38 9.06 6.63
C GLY A 216 -11.57 9.96 7.57
N GLY A 217 -11.76 11.28 7.47
CA GLY A 217 -11.06 12.27 8.29
C GLY A 217 -9.64 12.64 7.82
N VAL A 218 -9.15 12.07 6.71
CA VAL A 218 -7.81 12.35 6.17
C VAL A 218 -7.93 13.11 4.85
N THR A 219 -7.07 14.11 4.65
CA THR A 219 -6.95 14.87 3.40
C THR A 219 -5.65 14.50 2.68
N PHE A 220 -5.78 14.06 1.43
CA PHE A 220 -4.67 13.72 0.54
C PHE A 220 -4.55 14.80 -0.52
N GLU A 221 -3.45 15.55 -0.51
CA GLU A 221 -3.11 16.49 -1.57
C GLU A 221 -2.22 15.78 -2.60
N ILE A 222 -2.78 15.48 -3.78
CA ILE A 222 -2.08 14.78 -4.86
C ILE A 222 -1.62 15.82 -5.88
N MET A 223 -0.33 15.86 -6.19
CA MET A 223 0.28 16.94 -6.97
C MET A 223 1.27 16.42 -8.00
N HIS A 224 1.10 16.85 -9.25
CA HIS A 224 2.03 16.63 -10.36
C HIS A 224 2.77 17.94 -10.67
N PHE A 225 4.04 18.01 -10.29
CA PHE A 225 4.90 19.20 -10.52
C PHE A 225 5.62 19.19 -11.87
N GLY A 226 5.67 18.03 -12.53
CA GLY A 226 6.32 17.84 -13.82
C GLY A 226 6.97 16.46 -13.90
N GLN A 227 7.48 16.15 -15.09
CA GLN A 227 8.19 14.90 -15.37
C GLN A 227 9.41 14.75 -14.45
N ALA A 228 9.61 13.56 -13.88
CA ALA A 228 10.78 13.23 -13.08
C ALA A 228 11.36 11.86 -13.51
N HIS A 229 11.15 10.80 -12.74
CA HIS A 229 11.43 9.42 -13.14
C HIS A 229 10.58 8.97 -14.33
N THR A 230 9.30 9.36 -14.36
CA THR A 230 8.35 9.19 -15.45
C THR A 230 7.65 10.52 -15.78
N PRO A 231 7.03 10.65 -16.97
CA PRO A 231 6.24 11.83 -17.33
C PRO A 231 5.11 12.15 -16.34
N GLY A 232 4.56 11.14 -15.66
CA GLY A 232 3.37 11.27 -14.84
C GLY A 232 3.57 11.39 -13.33
N ASP A 233 4.81 11.53 -12.85
CA ASP A 233 5.11 11.40 -11.42
C ASP A 233 4.30 12.38 -10.56
N SER A 234 3.78 11.89 -9.45
CA SER A 234 2.95 12.66 -8.52
C SER A 234 3.37 12.42 -7.08
N LEU A 235 3.28 13.48 -6.27
CA LEU A 235 3.46 13.45 -4.82
C LEU A 235 2.10 13.35 -4.15
N VAL A 236 2.04 12.75 -2.97
CA VAL A 236 0.85 12.75 -2.09
C VAL A 236 1.24 13.29 -0.73
N TRP A 237 0.65 14.43 -0.35
CA TRP A 237 0.94 15.13 0.91
C TRP A 237 -0.22 15.04 1.90
N LEU A 238 0.10 14.65 3.14
CA LEU A 238 -0.83 14.55 4.25
C LEU A 238 -0.39 15.52 5.35
N ALA A 239 -0.77 16.79 5.21
CA ALA A 239 -0.29 17.88 6.08
C ALA A 239 -0.51 17.62 7.57
N ASP A 240 -1.68 17.11 7.95
CA ASP A 240 -2.03 16.86 9.36
C ASP A 240 -1.20 15.71 9.99
N HIS A 241 -0.54 14.90 9.17
CA HIS A 241 0.28 13.76 9.60
C HIS A 241 1.77 13.99 9.39
N ASP A 242 2.15 15.07 8.70
CA ASP A 242 3.54 15.38 8.34
C ASP A 242 4.21 14.26 7.52
N VAL A 243 3.44 13.63 6.60
CA VAL A 243 3.89 12.52 5.75
C VAL A 243 3.71 12.86 4.27
N MET A 244 4.78 12.67 3.49
CA MET A 244 4.76 12.74 2.03
C MET A 244 5.07 11.38 1.41
N PHE A 245 4.20 10.91 0.52
CA PHE A 245 4.52 9.82 -0.41
C PHE A 245 5.03 10.42 -1.70
N THR A 246 6.22 10.01 -2.15
CA THR A 246 6.89 10.70 -3.26
C THR A 246 6.88 9.91 -4.56
N GLY A 247 6.42 8.66 -4.54
CA GLY A 247 6.64 7.73 -5.64
C GLY A 247 8.12 7.70 -6.04
N ASP A 248 8.36 7.45 -7.32
CA ASP A 248 9.72 7.35 -7.87
C ASP A 248 10.49 8.68 -7.95
N ILE A 249 9.98 9.78 -7.37
CA ILE A 249 10.77 11.01 -7.24
C ILE A 249 11.92 10.82 -6.23
N VAL A 250 11.72 9.97 -5.21
CA VAL A 250 12.74 9.64 -4.20
C VAL A 250 13.00 8.15 -4.15
N TYR A 251 14.29 7.81 -4.15
CA TYR A 251 14.84 6.50 -3.88
C TYR A 251 15.82 6.60 -2.71
N VAL A 252 15.75 5.65 -1.79
CA VAL A 252 16.75 5.46 -0.72
C VAL A 252 17.09 3.98 -0.61
N ASP A 253 18.21 3.66 0.03
CA ASP A 253 18.81 2.32 0.15
C ASP A 253 19.21 1.66 -1.20
N ARG A 254 18.71 2.16 -2.33
CA ARG A 254 18.94 1.71 -3.70
C ARG A 254 19.13 2.93 -4.58
N ILE A 255 20.05 2.86 -5.55
CA ILE A 255 20.22 3.95 -6.50
C ILE A 255 18.99 4.09 -7.41
N LEU A 256 18.60 5.32 -7.73
CA LEU A 256 17.55 5.57 -8.70
C LEU A 256 17.94 5.12 -10.12
N GLY A 257 16.95 4.82 -10.94
CA GLY A 257 17.15 4.55 -12.37
C GLY A 257 16.77 5.76 -13.21
N VAL A 258 17.64 6.16 -14.14
CA VAL A 258 17.35 7.16 -15.18
C VAL A 258 17.13 6.40 -16.49
N GLY A 259 15.88 6.39 -16.96
CA GLY A 259 15.50 5.80 -18.23
C GLY A 259 15.24 6.84 -19.32
N GLY A 260 15.00 6.41 -20.55
CA GLY A 260 14.68 7.32 -21.67
C GLY A 260 13.40 8.12 -21.46
N GLN A 261 12.50 7.66 -20.59
CA GLN A 261 11.29 8.38 -20.17
C GLN A 261 11.54 9.39 -19.03
N SER A 262 12.69 9.35 -18.38
CA SER A 262 13.02 10.23 -17.26
C SER A 262 13.51 11.58 -17.77
N ASN A 263 13.42 12.62 -16.96
CA ASN A 263 14.03 13.92 -17.27
C ASN A 263 14.81 14.42 -16.06
N VAL A 264 16.14 14.30 -16.09
CA VAL A 264 17.00 14.59 -14.92
C VAL A 264 16.91 16.07 -14.51
N LYS A 265 16.73 16.97 -15.46
CA LYS A 265 16.63 18.41 -15.21
C LYS A 265 15.36 18.77 -14.45
N SER A 266 14.20 18.33 -14.94
CA SER A 266 12.93 18.59 -14.26
C SER A 266 12.75 17.72 -13.02
N TRP A 267 13.40 16.54 -12.93
CA TRP A 267 13.41 15.73 -11.71
C TRP A 267 14.03 16.49 -10.53
N ILE A 268 15.16 17.17 -10.74
CA ILE A 268 15.77 18.04 -9.72
C ILE A 268 14.78 19.13 -9.27
N ALA A 269 14.10 19.79 -10.21
CA ALA A 269 13.11 20.82 -9.89
C ALA A 269 11.88 20.26 -9.16
N THR A 270 11.42 19.06 -9.52
CA THR A 270 10.32 18.36 -8.84
C THR A 270 10.70 17.99 -7.41
N PHE A 271 11.95 17.55 -7.17
CA PHE A 271 12.46 17.32 -5.83
C PHE A 271 12.48 18.62 -5.02
N GLU A 272 12.97 19.73 -5.58
CA GLU A 272 12.96 21.04 -4.89
C GLU A 272 11.53 21.49 -4.53
N ALA A 273 10.56 21.23 -5.40
CA ALA A 273 9.16 21.51 -5.13
C ALA A 273 8.59 20.69 -3.96
N MET A 274 8.95 19.40 -3.87
CA MET A 274 8.57 18.54 -2.74
C MET A 274 9.23 18.99 -1.44
N GLU A 275 10.50 19.38 -1.51
CA GLU A 275 11.31 19.77 -0.36
C GLU A 275 10.79 21.07 0.28
N ALA A 276 10.18 21.96 -0.50
CA ALA A 276 9.57 23.19 0.00
C ALA A 276 8.40 22.96 0.99
N PHE A 277 7.86 21.74 1.07
CA PHE A 277 6.87 21.37 2.08
C PHE A 277 7.49 21.02 3.44
N ASP A 278 8.81 20.79 3.49
CA ASP A 278 9.56 20.39 4.69
C ASP A 278 8.93 19.18 5.43
N PRO A 279 8.70 18.05 4.74
CA PRO A 279 8.01 16.91 5.34
C PRO A 279 8.86 16.26 6.45
N GLY A 280 8.27 16.05 7.62
CA GLY A 280 8.91 15.32 8.72
C GLY A 280 9.13 13.84 8.41
N HIS A 281 8.28 13.24 7.56
CA HIS A 281 8.40 11.86 7.09
C HIS A 281 8.20 11.75 5.58
N ILE A 282 9.07 10.98 4.93
CA ILE A 282 8.98 10.66 3.50
C ILE A 282 8.81 9.15 3.33
N VAL A 283 7.80 8.75 2.58
CA VAL A 283 7.68 7.38 2.05
C VAL A 283 8.13 7.41 0.58
N PRO A 284 9.35 6.91 0.30
CA PRO A 284 9.93 6.98 -1.04
C PRO A 284 9.27 5.96 -1.99
N GLY A 285 9.59 6.06 -3.27
CA GLY A 285 9.18 5.06 -4.26
C GLY A 285 9.94 3.75 -4.10
N HIS A 286 11.18 3.80 -3.63
CA HIS A 286 11.97 2.63 -3.26
C HIS A 286 12.75 2.89 -1.98
N GLY A 287 12.82 1.86 -1.14
CA GLY A 287 13.54 1.92 0.13
C GLY A 287 12.62 2.18 1.32
N GLN A 288 13.24 2.25 2.50
CA GLN A 288 12.51 2.47 3.75
C GLN A 288 11.97 3.91 3.83
N ALA A 289 10.89 4.10 4.58
CA ALA A 289 10.45 5.44 4.96
C ALA A 289 11.58 6.16 5.71
N THR A 290 11.75 7.44 5.41
CA THR A 290 12.99 8.18 5.61
C THR A 290 12.74 9.65 5.95
N ASP A 291 13.81 10.41 6.12
CA ASP A 291 13.79 11.85 6.32
C ASP A 291 14.28 12.62 5.08
N LEU A 292 14.03 13.93 5.07
CA LEU A 292 14.43 14.82 3.98
C LEU A 292 15.94 14.83 3.74
N SER A 293 16.75 14.68 4.80
CA SER A 293 18.22 14.69 4.69
C SER A 293 18.74 13.49 3.90
N THR A 294 18.18 12.32 4.16
CA THR A 294 18.49 11.07 3.48
C THR A 294 17.95 11.07 2.06
N ALA A 295 16.71 11.53 1.85
CA ALA A 295 16.12 11.70 0.52
C ALA A 295 16.98 12.62 -0.37
N ARG A 296 17.46 13.75 0.18
CA ARG A 296 18.33 14.68 -0.54
C ARG A 296 19.66 14.03 -0.90
N ARG A 297 20.32 13.40 0.07
CA ARG A 297 21.62 12.74 -0.15
C ARG A 297 21.53 11.63 -1.21
N ASP A 298 20.53 10.77 -1.12
CA ASP A 298 20.46 9.54 -1.93
C ASP A 298 19.86 9.78 -3.32
N SER A 299 18.96 10.78 -3.47
CA SER A 299 18.30 11.07 -4.75
C SER A 299 18.74 12.40 -5.37
N TYR A 300 18.50 13.52 -4.69
CA TYR A 300 18.75 14.86 -5.26
C TYR A 300 20.23 15.08 -5.58
N ASP A 301 21.11 14.86 -4.59
CA ASP A 301 22.54 15.09 -4.75
C ASP A 301 23.14 14.17 -5.84
N TYR A 302 22.57 12.96 -6.00
CA TYR A 302 22.96 12.04 -7.07
C TYR A 302 22.59 12.59 -8.45
N LEU A 303 21.35 13.07 -8.65
CA LEU A 303 20.91 13.69 -9.91
C LEU A 303 21.73 14.95 -10.25
N VAL A 304 22.02 15.77 -9.24
CA VAL A 304 22.90 16.94 -9.38
C VAL A 304 24.32 16.54 -9.77
N ASN A 305 24.87 15.49 -9.15
CA ASN A 305 26.18 14.96 -9.52
C ASN A 305 26.20 14.46 -10.96
N LEU A 306 25.19 13.68 -11.39
CA LEU A 306 25.08 13.22 -12.78
C LEU A 306 25.18 14.39 -13.75
N ARG A 307 24.32 15.40 -13.60
CA ARG A 307 24.35 16.56 -14.51
C ARG A 307 25.65 17.35 -14.43
N THR A 308 26.19 17.55 -13.23
CA THR A 308 27.44 18.29 -13.04
C THR A 308 28.62 17.61 -13.74
N ARG A 309 28.75 16.28 -13.56
CA ARG A 309 29.86 15.51 -14.12
C ARG A 309 29.72 15.29 -15.61
N ILE A 310 28.50 15.04 -16.10
CA ILE A 310 28.22 14.94 -17.54
C ILE A 310 28.44 16.29 -18.23
N GLY A 311 28.02 17.40 -17.65
CA GLY A 311 28.31 18.73 -18.19
C GLY A 311 29.82 18.97 -18.33
N ALA A 312 30.60 18.65 -17.29
CA ALA A 312 32.05 18.75 -17.35
C ALA A 312 32.70 17.83 -18.39
N LEU A 313 32.13 16.63 -18.62
CA LEU A 313 32.59 15.71 -19.67
C LEU A 313 32.35 16.30 -21.07
N ILE A 314 31.14 16.83 -21.32
CA ILE A 314 30.75 17.46 -22.59
C ILE A 314 31.63 18.68 -22.87
N ASP A 315 31.84 19.55 -21.87
CA ASP A 315 32.70 20.75 -21.99
C ASP A 315 34.16 20.40 -22.33
N ALA A 316 34.62 19.23 -21.87
CA ALA A 316 35.94 18.70 -22.18
C ALA A 316 36.02 18.00 -23.56
N GLY A 317 34.91 17.90 -24.29
CA GLY A 317 34.82 17.23 -25.58
C GLY A 317 34.79 15.70 -25.50
N GLY A 318 34.44 15.13 -24.33
CA GLY A 318 34.20 13.70 -24.18
C GLY A 318 32.88 13.27 -24.83
N ASP A 319 32.72 11.97 -25.07
CA ASP A 319 31.54 11.42 -25.73
C ASP A 319 30.69 10.50 -24.82
N ILE A 320 29.58 9.99 -25.35
CA ILE A 320 28.66 9.11 -24.60
C ILE A 320 29.33 7.82 -24.10
N MET A 321 30.39 7.34 -24.75
CA MET A 321 31.11 6.14 -24.33
C MET A 321 31.98 6.41 -23.10
N ASP A 322 32.37 7.68 -22.88
CA ASP A 322 33.07 8.12 -21.67
C ASP A 322 32.12 8.32 -20.48
N ALA A 323 30.82 8.54 -20.74
CA ALA A 323 29.83 8.88 -19.72
C ALA A 323 29.79 7.89 -18.53
N PRO A 324 29.82 6.55 -18.69
CA PRO A 324 29.88 5.62 -17.56
C PRO A 324 31.07 5.82 -16.62
N GLY A 325 32.16 6.44 -17.10
CA GLY A 325 33.41 6.64 -16.37
C GLY A 325 33.43 7.86 -15.43
N ILE A 326 32.36 8.66 -15.39
CA ILE A 326 32.29 9.80 -14.45
C ILE A 326 32.31 9.32 -12.99
N ASP A 327 32.82 10.16 -12.09
CA ASP A 327 32.84 9.84 -10.66
C ASP A 327 31.43 9.88 -10.05
N GLN A 328 30.99 8.71 -9.60
CA GLN A 328 29.74 8.46 -8.89
C GLN A 328 29.99 7.71 -7.58
N SER A 329 31.26 7.57 -7.16
CA SER A 329 31.68 6.67 -6.08
C SER A 329 31.08 7.02 -4.71
N ALA A 330 30.63 8.27 -4.52
CA ALA A 330 29.94 8.68 -3.30
C ALA A 330 28.63 7.90 -3.05
N TRP A 331 28.01 7.29 -4.07
CA TRP A 331 26.78 6.50 -3.95
C TRP A 331 27.00 4.99 -4.08
N SER A 332 28.25 4.51 -4.08
CA SER A 332 28.55 3.08 -4.25
C SER A 332 28.05 2.18 -3.12
N TYR A 333 27.57 2.78 -2.02
CA TYR A 333 26.94 2.07 -0.90
C TYR A 333 25.48 1.72 -1.14
N LEU A 334 24.83 2.32 -2.15
CA LEU A 334 23.43 2.05 -2.48
C LEU A 334 23.30 0.74 -3.25
N GLU A 335 22.24 -0.02 -2.97
CA GLU A 335 21.93 -1.21 -3.74
C GLU A 335 21.74 -0.88 -5.23
N GLN A 336 22.08 -1.85 -6.08
CA GLN A 336 22.03 -1.73 -7.54
C GLN A 336 22.95 -0.66 -8.16
N PHE A 337 23.86 -0.04 -7.40
CA PHE A 337 24.82 0.95 -7.91
C PHE A 337 25.57 0.45 -9.16
N GLU A 338 26.26 -0.69 -9.04
CA GLU A 338 27.06 -1.28 -10.14
C GLU A 338 26.22 -1.60 -11.38
N SER A 339 24.92 -1.88 -11.21
CA SER A 339 24.03 -2.23 -12.31
C SER A 339 23.44 -1.02 -13.04
N LEU A 340 23.38 0.15 -12.38
CA LEU A 340 22.61 1.30 -12.87
C LEU A 340 23.45 2.56 -13.09
N ALA A 341 24.50 2.81 -12.30
CA ALA A 341 25.25 4.07 -12.34
C ALA A 341 25.80 4.40 -13.74
N GLY A 342 26.36 3.42 -14.44
CA GLY A 342 26.86 3.62 -15.81
C GLY A 342 25.77 3.96 -16.82
N ARG A 343 24.61 3.28 -16.73
CA ARG A 343 23.46 3.55 -17.61
C ARG A 343 22.85 4.91 -17.32
N ASN A 344 22.72 5.26 -16.04
CA ASN A 344 22.21 6.55 -15.61
C ASN A 344 23.06 7.70 -16.19
N ALA A 345 24.39 7.56 -16.17
CA ALA A 345 25.30 8.53 -16.75
C ALA A 345 25.13 8.65 -18.28
N GLN A 346 25.02 7.53 -18.99
CA GLN A 346 24.77 7.53 -20.45
C GLN A 346 23.46 8.22 -20.81
N THR A 347 22.36 7.86 -20.16
CA THR A 347 21.06 8.49 -20.43
C THR A 347 21.07 9.98 -20.05
N THR A 348 21.79 10.37 -19.01
CA THR A 348 21.96 11.79 -18.69
C THR A 348 22.75 12.53 -19.77
N TYR A 349 23.79 11.91 -20.33
CA TYR A 349 24.54 12.45 -21.48
C TYR A 349 23.63 12.68 -22.68
N GLU A 350 22.82 11.69 -23.07
CA GLU A 350 21.86 11.80 -24.18
C GLU A 350 20.88 12.97 -23.98
N GLN A 351 20.46 13.25 -22.75
CA GLN A 351 19.59 14.38 -22.44
C GLN A 351 20.31 15.73 -22.57
N MET A 352 21.59 15.77 -22.20
CA MET A 352 22.36 17.02 -22.08
C MET A 352 23.11 17.41 -23.36
N GLU A 353 23.43 16.47 -24.25
CA GLU A 353 24.22 16.76 -25.46
C GLU A 353 23.52 17.73 -26.44
N TRP A 354 22.22 17.95 -26.25
CA TRP A 354 21.38 18.85 -27.05
C TRP A 354 20.87 20.09 -26.28
N GLU A 355 21.26 20.26 -25.01
CA GLU A 355 20.99 21.48 -24.23
C GLU A 355 21.95 22.62 -24.62
#